data_AF-R3UBG6-F1
#
_entry.id   AF-R3UBG6-F1
#
_cell.length_a   1.000
_cell.length_b   1.000
_cell.length_c   1.000
_cell.angle_alpha   90.00
_cell.angle_beta   90.00
_cell.angle_gamma   90.00
#
_symmetry.space_group_name_H-M   'P 1'
#
loop_
_entity.id
_entity.type
_entity.pdbx_description
1 polymer ?
#
loop_
_entity_poly.entity_id
_entity_poly.type
_entity_poly.pdbx_seq_one_letter_code
_entity_poly.pdbx_strand_id
1 'polypeptide(L)'
;MISEKMVASEWPDFSKWVSNSIQLLPFYETHSLARQVFSQKVYDNTGVAYVIYRNKRPFLFLTVETDQVTNVLIQATTQMSWSAIFLVIDLFFKQSFQPKVSFLFPRALTLHLQTVFSKHGYTVLENKTAVKELTYHTSLVLGGGGARGAYQIGVWQALKELVIPVEIVTGTSVGALNGALILQDDFEAAKNMWEKIDTQKILSFPTTVTSSDTLRDMMSQIGSFTLNAIQSNGVSTQPLQKLIHDTFSQEKM
;
A
#
# COMPACT_ATOMS: atom_id res chain seq x y z
N MET A 1 -8.92 -1.02 -10.92
CA MET A 1 -10.18 -1.14 -10.15
C MET A 1 -10.10 -0.06 -9.09
N ILE A 2 -11.19 0.68 -8.88
CA ILE A 2 -11.27 1.75 -7.86
C ILE A 2 -12.40 1.35 -6.93
N SER A 3 -12.20 1.52 -5.63
CA SER A 3 -13.28 1.39 -4.65
C SER A 3 -13.37 2.63 -3.80
N GLU A 4 -14.60 3.01 -3.46
CA GLU A 4 -14.90 4.21 -2.69
C GLU A 4 -15.87 3.85 -1.57
N LYS A 5 -15.66 4.49 -0.41
CA LYS A 5 -16.62 4.43 0.70
C LYS A 5 -17.82 5.29 0.31
N MET A 6 -19.02 4.73 0.46
CA MET A 6 -20.25 5.44 0.15
C MET A 6 -20.75 6.23 1.36
N VAL A 7 -21.26 7.44 1.10
CA VAL A 7 -21.93 8.29 2.08
C VAL A 7 -23.32 8.69 1.62
N ALA A 8 -24.18 9.08 2.56
CA ALA A 8 -25.58 9.40 2.30
C ALA A 8 -25.79 10.48 1.21
N SER A 9 -24.89 11.46 1.13
CA SER A 9 -24.97 12.56 0.15
C SER A 9 -24.82 12.10 -1.30
N GLU A 10 -24.11 11.00 -1.54
CA GLU A 10 -23.83 10.47 -2.88
C GLU A 10 -24.88 9.43 -3.30
N TRP A 11 -25.81 9.05 -2.41
CA TRP A 11 -26.82 8.04 -2.68
C TRP A 11 -27.64 8.27 -3.96
N PRO A 12 -28.06 9.50 -4.32
CA PRO A 12 -28.81 9.74 -5.56
C PRO A 12 -28.12 9.17 -6.80
N ASP A 13 -26.79 9.21 -6.86
CA ASP A 13 -25.99 8.74 -7.99
C ASP A 13 -25.97 7.20 -8.11
N PHE A 14 -26.14 6.50 -7.00
CA PHE A 14 -26.06 5.03 -6.92
C PHE A 14 -27.41 4.34 -6.77
N SER A 15 -28.45 5.05 -6.35
CA SER A 15 -29.78 4.50 -6.04
C SER A 15 -30.33 3.59 -7.15
N LYS A 16 -30.21 4.02 -8.42
CA LYS A 16 -30.63 3.25 -9.60
C LYS A 16 -29.78 2.00 -9.84
N TRP A 17 -28.49 2.04 -9.52
CA TRP A 17 -27.62 0.89 -9.65
C TRP A 17 -27.95 -0.12 -8.56
N VAL A 18 -28.06 0.31 -7.31
CA VAL A 18 -28.41 -0.59 -6.19
C VAL A 18 -29.80 -1.20 -6.41
N SER A 19 -30.78 -0.43 -6.90
CA SER A 19 -32.12 -0.97 -7.19
C SER A 19 -32.14 -2.05 -8.27
N ASN A 20 -31.18 -2.06 -9.21
CA ASN A 20 -31.06 -3.11 -10.25
C ASN A 20 -30.04 -4.20 -9.90
N SER A 21 -29.56 -4.23 -8.66
CA SER A 21 -28.60 -5.23 -8.19
C SER A 21 -29.27 -6.46 -7.58
N ILE A 22 -28.53 -7.57 -7.58
CA ILE A 22 -28.87 -8.82 -6.91
C ILE A 22 -27.82 -9.13 -5.85
N GLN A 23 -28.23 -9.82 -4.78
CA GLN A 23 -27.29 -10.38 -3.82
C GLN A 23 -26.54 -11.54 -4.50
N LEU A 24 -25.22 -11.47 -4.48
CA LEU A 24 -24.38 -12.50 -5.11
C LEU A 24 -24.28 -13.76 -4.25
N LEU A 25 -24.25 -13.57 -2.92
CA LEU A 25 -24.09 -14.61 -1.92
C LEU A 25 -25.27 -14.54 -0.93
N PRO A 26 -25.65 -15.66 -0.28
CA PRO A 26 -26.88 -15.77 0.50
C PRO A 26 -26.75 -15.14 1.90
N PHE A 27 -26.48 -13.83 1.96
CA PHE A 27 -26.43 -13.07 3.21
C PHE A 27 -27.82 -12.76 3.74
N TYR A 28 -28.82 -12.66 2.87
CA TYR A 28 -30.20 -12.30 3.21
C TYR A 28 -31.18 -13.20 2.50
N GLU A 29 -32.42 -13.27 3.00
CA GLU A 29 -33.46 -14.13 2.41
C GLU A 29 -33.88 -13.68 1.00
N THR A 30 -33.82 -12.37 0.72
CA THR A 30 -34.24 -11.80 -0.56
C THR A 30 -33.29 -10.72 -1.05
N HIS A 31 -33.23 -10.54 -2.38
CA HIS A 31 -32.49 -9.43 -2.98
C HIS A 31 -33.01 -8.06 -2.51
N SER A 32 -34.31 -7.94 -2.24
CA SER A 32 -34.92 -6.71 -1.70
C SER A 32 -34.40 -6.39 -0.30
N LEU A 33 -34.34 -7.38 0.58
CA LEU A 33 -33.80 -7.19 1.93
C LEU A 33 -32.31 -6.82 1.89
N ALA A 34 -31.51 -7.51 1.06
CA ALA A 34 -30.08 -7.19 0.90
C ALA A 34 -29.86 -5.74 0.43
N ARG A 35 -30.66 -5.25 -0.53
CA ARG A 35 -30.62 -3.86 -0.99
C ARG A 35 -31.05 -2.89 0.10
N GLN A 36 -32.14 -3.17 0.82
CA GLN A 36 -32.64 -2.32 1.89
C GLN A 36 -31.60 -2.14 3.00
N VAL A 37 -30.99 -3.24 3.46
CA VAL A 37 -29.94 -3.19 4.49
C VAL A 37 -28.73 -2.40 3.99
N PHE A 38 -28.31 -2.61 2.75
CA PHE A 38 -27.22 -1.83 2.13
C PHE A 38 -27.54 -0.32 2.13
N SER A 39 -28.70 0.07 1.61
CA SER A 39 -29.13 1.48 1.57
C SER A 39 -29.15 2.09 2.96
N GLN A 40 -29.69 1.39 3.96
CA GLN A 40 -29.75 1.87 5.33
C GLN A 40 -28.34 2.14 5.89
N LYS A 41 -27.38 1.21 5.68
CA LYS A 41 -26.00 1.39 6.12
C LYS A 41 -25.30 2.59 5.48
N VAL A 42 -25.62 2.90 4.22
CA VAL A 42 -25.15 4.12 3.52
C VAL A 42 -25.77 5.37 4.17
N TYR A 43 -27.08 5.38 4.40
CA TYR A 43 -27.79 6.52 5.01
C TYR A 43 -27.34 6.81 6.45
N ASP A 44 -27.10 5.76 7.23
CA ASP A 44 -26.62 5.86 8.60
C ASP A 44 -25.16 6.35 8.68
N ASN A 45 -24.48 6.51 7.54
CA ASN A 45 -23.07 6.92 7.44
C ASN A 45 -22.13 6.11 8.34
N THR A 46 -22.43 4.83 8.52
CA THR A 46 -21.65 3.90 9.35
C THR A 46 -20.23 3.68 8.82
N GLY A 47 -19.96 4.06 7.58
CA GLY A 47 -18.65 3.89 6.95
C GLY A 47 -18.29 2.43 6.65
N VAL A 48 -19.30 1.58 6.48
CA VAL A 48 -19.15 0.14 6.19
C VAL A 48 -19.59 -0.23 4.77
N ALA A 49 -20.19 0.71 4.03
CA ALA A 49 -20.66 0.49 2.67
C ALA A 49 -19.69 1.04 1.63
N TYR A 50 -19.43 0.26 0.58
CA TYR A 50 -18.47 0.56 -0.45
C TYR A 50 -19.04 0.28 -1.84
N VAL A 51 -18.59 1.04 -2.83
CA VAL A 51 -18.82 0.82 -4.25
C VAL A 51 -17.51 0.49 -4.95
N ILE A 52 -17.53 -0.45 -5.88
CA ILE A 52 -16.38 -0.84 -6.69
C ILE A 52 -16.69 -0.63 -8.18
N TYR A 53 -15.75 0.03 -8.87
CA TYR A 53 -15.88 0.44 -10.26
C TYR A 53 -15.06 -0.41 -11.22
N ARG A 54 -15.64 -0.63 -12.41
CA ARG A 54 -14.98 -1.18 -13.59
C ARG A 54 -15.23 -0.23 -14.75
N ASN A 55 -14.17 0.30 -15.36
CA ASN A 55 -14.25 1.28 -16.44
C ASN A 55 -15.17 2.48 -16.11
N LYS A 56 -15.05 3.04 -14.91
CA LYS A 56 -15.87 4.15 -14.37
C LYS A 56 -17.36 3.84 -14.17
N ARG A 57 -17.78 2.57 -14.29
CA ARG A 57 -19.16 2.16 -13.97
C ARG A 57 -19.17 1.37 -12.67
N PRO A 58 -20.08 1.68 -11.72
CA PRO A 58 -20.23 0.88 -10.52
C PRO A 58 -20.78 -0.49 -10.92
N PHE A 59 -20.17 -1.56 -10.44
CA PHE A 59 -20.61 -2.92 -10.77
C PHE A 59 -20.80 -3.81 -9.56
N LEU A 60 -20.09 -3.56 -8.46
CA LEU A 60 -20.17 -4.30 -7.22
C LEU A 60 -20.32 -3.34 -6.04
N PHE A 61 -21.21 -3.68 -5.11
CA PHE A 61 -21.40 -2.97 -3.86
C PHE A 61 -21.16 -3.94 -2.70
N LEU A 62 -20.42 -3.48 -1.71
CA LEU A 62 -19.92 -4.32 -0.61
C LEU A 62 -20.28 -3.68 0.73
N THR A 63 -20.69 -4.49 1.70
CA THR A 63 -20.75 -4.09 3.10
C THR A 63 -19.73 -4.88 3.90
N VAL A 64 -18.88 -4.17 4.65
CA VAL A 64 -17.84 -4.75 5.50
C VAL A 64 -17.99 -4.26 6.94
N GLU A 65 -18.39 -5.14 7.84
CA GLU A 65 -18.56 -4.86 9.27
C GLU A 65 -17.55 -5.68 10.06
N THR A 66 -16.79 -5.04 10.96
CA THR A 66 -15.78 -5.72 11.80
C THR A 66 -14.84 -6.63 10.99
N ASP A 67 -14.34 -6.13 9.85
CA ASP A 67 -13.47 -6.84 8.89
C ASP A 67 -14.09 -8.10 8.24
N GLN A 68 -15.43 -8.19 8.24
CA GLN A 68 -16.18 -9.27 7.62
C GLN A 68 -17.10 -8.74 6.53
N VAL A 69 -17.13 -9.40 5.38
CA VAL A 69 -18.10 -9.13 4.33
C VAL A 69 -19.47 -9.65 4.78
N THR A 70 -20.45 -8.74 4.88
CA THR A 70 -21.83 -9.04 5.32
C THR A 70 -22.85 -8.82 4.21
N ASN A 71 -22.46 -8.23 3.09
CA ASN A 71 -23.31 -8.04 1.92
C ASN A 71 -22.48 -7.86 0.66
N VAL A 72 -22.91 -8.48 -0.44
CA VAL A 72 -22.33 -8.30 -1.77
C VAL A 72 -23.46 -8.19 -2.78
N LEU A 73 -23.61 -7.02 -3.38
CA LEU A 73 -24.56 -6.77 -4.44
C LEU A 73 -23.84 -6.58 -5.77
N ILE A 74 -24.35 -7.20 -6.83
CA ILE A 74 -23.82 -7.07 -8.19
C ILE A 74 -24.94 -6.69 -9.15
N GLN A 75 -24.65 -5.92 -10.20
CA GLN A 75 -25.66 -5.63 -11.22
C GLN A 75 -26.18 -6.92 -11.87
N ALA A 76 -27.50 -7.08 -12.00
CA ALA A 76 -28.12 -8.28 -12.57
C ALA A 76 -27.64 -8.60 -14.01
N THR A 77 -27.21 -7.58 -14.76
CA THR A 77 -26.68 -7.70 -16.12
C THR A 77 -25.20 -8.09 -16.17
N THR A 78 -24.51 -8.14 -15.03
CA THR A 78 -23.08 -8.43 -14.98
C THR A 78 -22.82 -9.92 -15.07
N GLN A 79 -22.23 -10.35 -16.17
CA GLN A 79 -21.68 -11.70 -16.30
C GLN A 79 -20.21 -11.69 -15.86
N MET A 80 -19.93 -12.23 -14.68
CA MET A 80 -18.57 -12.41 -14.18
C MET A 80 -18.38 -13.82 -13.63
N SER A 81 -17.20 -14.38 -13.88
CA SER A 81 -16.80 -15.63 -13.25
C SER A 81 -16.53 -15.41 -11.76
N TRP A 82 -16.68 -16.48 -10.97
CA TRP A 82 -16.28 -16.48 -9.56
C TRP A 82 -14.84 -16.01 -9.35
N SER A 83 -13.92 -16.39 -10.25
CA SER A 83 -12.51 -15.97 -10.15
C SER A 83 -12.35 -14.46 -10.27
N ALA A 84 -13.10 -13.81 -11.17
CA ALA A 84 -13.05 -12.36 -11.30
C ALA A 84 -13.67 -11.64 -10.09
N ILE A 85 -14.75 -12.20 -9.53
CA ILE A 85 -15.41 -11.66 -8.34
C ILE A 85 -14.49 -11.75 -7.12
N PHE A 86 -13.96 -12.93 -6.81
CA PHE A 86 -13.07 -13.10 -5.66
C PHE A 86 -11.79 -12.31 -5.82
N LEU A 87 -11.25 -12.20 -7.04
CA LEU A 87 -10.10 -11.32 -7.29
C LEU A 87 -10.41 -9.86 -6.95
N VAL A 88 -11.60 -9.36 -7.31
CA VAL A 88 -12.02 -7.98 -6.96
C VAL A 88 -12.14 -7.81 -5.45
N ILE A 89 -12.75 -8.77 -4.75
CA ILE A 89 -12.89 -8.70 -3.28
C ILE A 89 -11.52 -8.79 -2.61
N ASP A 90 -10.66 -9.73 -3.02
CA ASP A 90 -9.30 -9.86 -2.50
C ASP A 90 -8.52 -8.56 -2.71
N LEU A 91 -8.58 -7.96 -3.90
CA LEU A 91 -7.94 -6.68 -4.19
C LEU A 91 -8.50 -5.53 -3.34
N PHE A 92 -9.80 -5.53 -3.05
CA PHE A 92 -10.43 -4.55 -2.17
C PHE A 92 -9.88 -4.64 -0.74
N PHE A 93 -9.65 -5.83 -0.19
CA PHE A 93 -9.05 -5.98 1.14
C PHE A 93 -7.53 -5.71 1.11
N LYS A 94 -6.85 -6.06 0.01
CA LYS A 94 -5.41 -5.83 -0.15
C LYS A 94 -5.02 -4.35 -0.21
N GLN A 95 -5.92 -3.45 -0.64
CA GLN A 95 -5.62 -2.02 -0.72
C GLN A 95 -5.34 -1.38 0.65
N SER A 96 -5.87 -1.97 1.72
CA SER A 96 -5.66 -1.56 3.11
C SER A 96 -4.86 -2.59 3.91
N PHE A 97 -4.08 -3.43 3.23
CA PHE A 97 -3.18 -4.44 3.82
C PHE A 97 -3.86 -5.36 4.85
N GLN A 98 -5.13 -5.70 4.64
CA GLN A 98 -5.86 -6.57 5.56
C GLN A 98 -5.25 -7.97 5.61
N PRO A 99 -5.07 -8.59 6.78
CA PRO A 99 -4.43 -9.90 6.88
C PRO A 99 -5.28 -11.01 6.25
N LYS A 100 -6.60 -10.82 6.18
CA LYS A 100 -7.54 -11.83 5.68
C LYS A 100 -8.80 -11.21 5.10
N VAL A 101 -9.50 -12.01 4.29
CA VAL A 101 -10.89 -11.77 3.89
C VAL A 101 -11.76 -12.78 4.61
N SER A 102 -12.85 -12.32 5.22
CA SER A 102 -13.80 -13.22 5.87
C SER A 102 -15.24 -12.91 5.46
N PHE A 103 -16.04 -13.96 5.34
CA PHE A 103 -17.45 -13.93 5.02
C PHE A 103 -18.20 -14.64 6.14
N LEU A 104 -19.25 -14.02 6.66
CA LEU A 104 -20.14 -14.63 7.66
C LEU A 104 -21.55 -14.77 7.09
N PHE A 105 -22.07 -16.00 7.07
CA PHE A 105 -23.40 -16.31 6.56
C PHE A 105 -24.36 -16.65 7.70
N PRO A 106 -25.61 -16.15 7.68
CA PRO A 106 -26.60 -16.45 8.72
C PRO A 106 -27.06 -17.91 8.69
N ARG A 107 -26.94 -18.58 7.54
CA ARG A 107 -27.30 -19.98 7.30
C ARG A 107 -26.12 -20.74 6.73
N ALA A 108 -26.16 -22.07 6.87
CA ALA A 108 -25.14 -22.93 6.29
C ALA A 108 -25.12 -22.80 4.75
N LEU A 109 -23.94 -22.67 4.19
CA LEU A 109 -23.67 -22.64 2.77
C LEU A 109 -24.02 -23.98 2.13
N THR A 110 -24.56 -23.92 0.91
CA THR A 110 -24.75 -25.11 0.07
C THR A 110 -23.40 -25.72 -0.31
N LEU A 111 -23.37 -27.03 -0.56
CA LEU A 111 -22.14 -27.73 -1.00
C LEU A 111 -21.49 -27.07 -2.24
N HIS A 112 -22.31 -26.55 -3.15
CA HIS A 112 -21.83 -25.81 -4.31
C HIS A 112 -21.03 -24.56 -3.90
N LEU A 113 -21.58 -23.72 -3.01
CA LEU A 113 -20.89 -22.51 -2.56
C LEU A 113 -19.63 -22.84 -1.75
N GLN A 114 -19.67 -23.87 -0.90
CA GLN A 114 -18.48 -24.32 -0.18
C GLN A 114 -17.37 -24.70 -1.16
N THR A 115 -17.70 -25.47 -2.20
CA THR A 115 -16.75 -25.86 -3.26
C THR A 115 -16.21 -24.63 -4.01
N VAL A 116 -17.07 -23.66 -4.32
CA VAL A 116 -16.68 -22.40 -4.97
C VAL A 116 -15.67 -21.64 -4.10
N PHE A 117 -15.92 -21.48 -2.81
CA PHE A 117 -14.99 -20.83 -1.88
C PHE A 117 -13.65 -21.57 -1.80
N SER A 118 -13.67 -22.88 -1.57
CA SER A 118 -12.45 -23.70 -1.51
C SER A 118 -11.61 -23.63 -2.77
N LYS A 119 -12.26 -23.65 -3.96
CA LYS A 119 -11.56 -23.49 -5.24
C LYS A 119 -10.82 -22.14 -5.37
N HIS A 120 -11.24 -21.10 -4.66
CA HIS A 120 -10.62 -19.77 -4.70
C HIS A 120 -9.73 -19.46 -3.47
N GLY A 121 -9.36 -20.51 -2.72
CA GLY A 121 -8.41 -20.42 -1.61
C GLY A 121 -9.04 -20.01 -0.27
N TYR A 122 -10.36 -20.10 -0.13
CA TYR A 122 -11.04 -19.87 1.13
C TYR A 122 -11.22 -21.19 1.89
N THR A 123 -10.92 -21.17 3.18
CA THR A 123 -11.25 -22.24 4.12
C THR A 123 -12.65 -22.00 4.65
N VAL A 124 -13.52 -23.01 4.52
CA VAL A 124 -14.90 -22.94 5.05
C VAL A 124 -14.93 -23.60 6.43
N LEU A 125 -15.36 -22.84 7.44
CA LEU A 125 -15.50 -23.25 8.83
C LEU A 125 -16.99 -23.38 9.17
N GLU A 126 -17.36 -24.49 9.80
CA GLU A 126 -18.73 -24.78 10.27
C GLU A 126 -19.83 -24.58 9.21
N ASN A 127 -19.47 -24.67 7.93
CA ASN A 127 -20.34 -24.40 6.78
C ASN A 127 -20.93 -22.97 6.74
N LYS A 128 -20.52 -22.04 7.61
CA LYS A 128 -21.11 -20.70 7.74
C LYS A 128 -20.11 -19.56 7.57
N THR A 129 -18.83 -19.85 7.71
CA THR A 129 -17.79 -18.83 7.62
C THR A 129 -16.80 -19.24 6.55
N ALA A 130 -16.49 -18.35 5.61
CA ALA A 130 -15.42 -18.56 4.63
C ALA A 130 -14.30 -17.55 4.90
N VAL A 131 -13.08 -18.04 5.10
CA VAL A 131 -11.92 -17.21 5.44
C VAL A 131 -10.76 -17.50 4.50
N LYS A 132 -10.10 -16.45 4.03
CA LYS A 132 -8.88 -16.53 3.24
C LYS A 132 -7.83 -15.61 3.84
N GLU A 133 -6.72 -16.18 4.26
CA GLU A 133 -5.53 -15.42 4.62
C GLU A 133 -4.94 -14.79 3.36
N LEU A 134 -4.62 -13.50 3.44
CA LEU A 134 -4.03 -12.73 2.36
C LEU A 134 -2.52 -12.67 2.55
N THR A 135 -1.79 -13.17 1.56
CA THR A 135 -0.33 -13.06 1.50
C THR A 135 0.09 -11.84 0.69
N TYR A 136 1.18 -11.21 1.15
CA TYR A 136 1.75 -9.99 0.60
C TYR A 136 3.22 -10.21 0.32
N HIS A 137 3.61 -10.14 -0.95
CA HIS A 137 5.01 -10.09 -1.36
C HIS A 137 5.36 -8.64 -1.68
N THR A 138 5.68 -7.88 -0.64
CA THR A 138 5.87 -6.43 -0.74
C THR A 138 7.34 -6.11 -0.99
N SER A 139 7.61 -5.37 -2.06
CA SER A 139 8.93 -4.81 -2.34
C SER A 139 8.94 -3.30 -2.12
N LEU A 140 9.92 -2.80 -1.38
CA LEU A 140 10.17 -1.37 -1.20
C LEU A 140 11.24 -0.91 -2.20
N VAL A 141 10.88 0.03 -3.07
CA VAL A 141 11.76 0.57 -4.11
C VAL A 141 12.14 2.01 -3.76
N LEU A 142 13.42 2.23 -3.45
CA LEU A 142 13.95 3.50 -2.98
C LEU A 142 14.74 4.20 -4.08
N GLY A 143 14.15 5.25 -4.66
CA GLY A 143 14.83 6.07 -5.65
C GLY A 143 16.04 6.85 -5.10
N GLY A 144 16.86 7.38 -6.00
CA GLY A 144 17.88 8.38 -5.66
C GLY A 144 17.25 9.73 -5.30
N GLY A 145 18.07 10.68 -4.84
CA GLY A 145 17.56 12.02 -4.47
C GLY A 145 18.45 12.85 -3.53
N GLY A 146 19.68 12.41 -3.25
CA GLY A 146 20.61 13.11 -2.35
C GLY A 146 20.01 13.32 -0.96
N ALA A 147 20.09 14.55 -0.45
CA ALA A 147 19.60 14.89 0.89
C ALA A 147 18.09 14.64 1.12
N ARG A 148 17.29 14.55 0.05
CA ARG A 148 15.87 14.18 0.14
C ARG A 148 15.65 12.72 0.57
N GLY A 149 16.71 11.92 0.64
CA GLY A 149 16.66 10.56 1.18
C GLY A 149 16.14 10.48 2.62
N ALA A 150 16.24 11.55 3.42
CA ALA A 150 15.69 11.59 4.77
C ALA A 150 14.20 11.24 4.83
N TYR A 151 13.42 11.67 3.84
CA TYR A 151 11.98 11.36 3.78
C TYR A 151 11.70 9.87 3.65
N GLN A 152 12.62 9.09 3.07
CA GLN A 152 12.47 7.64 2.92
C GLN A 152 12.52 6.93 4.28
N ILE A 153 13.25 7.47 5.27
CA ILE A 153 13.25 6.94 6.63
C ILE A 153 11.91 7.23 7.32
N GLY A 154 11.30 8.39 7.09
CA GLY A 154 9.93 8.66 7.56
C GLY A 154 8.89 7.71 6.93
N VAL A 155 9.04 7.36 5.65
CA VAL A 155 8.21 6.33 5.01
C VAL A 155 8.41 4.97 5.68
N TRP A 156 9.66 4.58 5.96
CA TRP A 156 9.94 3.34 6.66
C TRP A 156 9.32 3.31 8.07
N GLN A 157 9.37 4.42 8.81
CA GLN A 157 8.69 4.56 10.09
C GLN A 157 7.20 4.23 9.97
N ALA A 158 6.51 4.87 9.03
CA ALA A 158 5.08 4.66 8.82
C ALA A 158 4.76 3.21 8.42
N LEU A 159 5.60 2.56 7.62
CA LEU A 159 5.44 1.15 7.27
C LEU A 159 5.55 0.24 8.50
N LYS A 160 6.48 0.51 9.42
CA LYS A 160 6.60 -0.24 10.70
C LYS A 160 5.39 -0.02 11.59
N GLU A 161 4.93 1.23 11.73
CA GLU A 161 3.76 1.58 12.54
C GLU A 161 2.46 0.93 12.01
N LEU A 162 2.33 0.82 10.68
CA LEU A 162 1.22 0.12 10.02
C LEU A 162 1.38 -1.40 9.95
N VAL A 163 2.49 -1.94 10.46
CA VAL A 163 2.81 -3.39 10.44
C VAL A 163 2.77 -3.95 9.01
N ILE A 164 3.24 -3.17 8.03
CA ILE A 164 3.32 -3.60 6.64
C ILE A 164 4.68 -4.27 6.42
N PRO A 165 4.74 -5.60 6.19
CA PRO A 165 6.00 -6.30 6.00
C PRO A 165 6.61 -5.94 4.64
N VAL A 166 7.93 -5.77 4.61
CA VAL A 166 8.72 -5.57 3.39
C VAL A 166 9.66 -6.76 3.23
N GLU A 167 9.47 -7.54 2.18
CA GLU A 167 10.27 -8.74 1.92
C GLU A 167 11.51 -8.44 1.09
N ILE A 168 11.43 -7.43 0.23
CA ILE A 168 12.51 -7.07 -0.69
C ILE A 168 12.73 -5.56 -0.61
N VAL A 169 13.97 -5.14 -0.46
CA VAL A 169 14.35 -3.73 -0.55
C VAL A 169 15.29 -3.56 -1.74
N THR A 170 14.98 -2.60 -2.59
CA THR A 170 15.84 -2.19 -3.71
C THR A 170 16.10 -0.70 -3.61
N GLY A 171 17.29 -0.25 -3.97
CA GLY A 171 17.64 1.15 -3.84
C GLY A 171 18.72 1.60 -4.81
N THR A 172 18.66 2.88 -5.20
CA THR A 172 19.67 3.51 -6.06
C THR A 172 20.27 4.72 -5.35
N SER A 173 21.60 4.83 -5.33
CA SER A 173 22.32 5.95 -4.68
C SER A 173 21.94 6.09 -3.20
N VAL A 174 21.40 7.22 -2.75
CA VAL A 174 20.92 7.39 -1.37
C VAL A 174 19.83 6.37 -0.98
N GLY A 175 19.03 5.92 -1.95
CA GLY A 175 18.06 4.86 -1.73
C GLY A 175 18.72 3.51 -1.45
N ALA A 176 19.93 3.25 -1.99
CA ALA A 176 20.69 2.04 -1.67
C ALA A 176 21.22 2.09 -0.23
N LEU A 177 21.72 3.26 0.20
CA LEU A 177 22.15 3.49 1.58
C LEU A 177 20.99 3.29 2.56
N ASN A 178 19.85 3.93 2.30
CA ASN A 178 18.64 3.76 3.11
C ASN A 178 18.12 2.33 3.06
N GLY A 179 18.18 1.68 1.90
CA GLY A 179 17.78 0.29 1.76
C GLY A 179 18.62 -0.63 2.64
N ALA A 180 19.93 -0.41 2.70
CA ALA A 180 20.81 -1.14 3.60
C ALA A 180 20.48 -0.85 5.07
N LEU A 181 20.17 0.40 5.46
CA LEU A 181 19.76 0.74 6.84
C LEU A 181 18.47 0.02 7.24
N ILE A 182 17.51 -0.06 6.30
CA ILE A 182 16.24 -0.77 6.49
C ILE A 182 16.47 -2.27 6.71
N LEU A 183 17.41 -2.88 5.97
CA LEU A 183 17.76 -4.30 6.13
C LEU A 183 18.35 -4.60 7.52
N GLN A 184 19.03 -3.65 8.16
CA GLN A 184 19.54 -3.84 9.53
C GLN A 184 18.45 -3.78 10.62
N ASP A 185 17.24 -3.39 10.24
CA ASP A 185 16.06 -3.20 11.11
C ASP A 185 16.30 -2.29 12.33
N ASP A 186 17.30 -1.41 12.28
CA ASP A 186 17.67 -0.49 13.36
C ASP A 186 17.20 0.94 13.04
N PHE A 187 15.91 1.17 13.32
CA PHE A 187 15.26 2.44 13.00
C PHE A 187 15.92 3.63 13.70
N GLU A 188 16.31 3.48 14.97
CA GLU A 188 16.95 4.55 15.73
C GLU A 188 18.33 4.88 15.18
N ALA A 189 19.14 3.88 14.77
CA ALA A 189 20.42 4.14 14.12
C ALA A 189 20.23 4.90 12.81
N ALA A 190 19.26 4.50 11.98
CA ALA A 190 18.98 5.18 10.71
C ALA A 190 18.47 6.61 10.90
N LYS A 191 17.57 6.83 11.85
CA LYS A 191 17.06 8.16 12.21
C LYS A 191 18.19 9.05 12.72
N ASN A 192 18.99 8.57 13.67
CA ASN A 192 20.14 9.30 14.21
C ASN A 192 21.15 9.64 13.12
N MET A 193 21.41 8.72 12.19
CA MET A 193 22.30 8.98 11.06
C MET A 193 21.81 10.20 10.27
N TRP A 194 20.53 10.22 9.88
CA TRP A 194 19.93 11.31 9.11
C TRP A 194 19.80 12.62 9.88
N GLU A 195 19.54 12.58 11.19
CA GLU A 195 19.50 13.79 12.04
C GLU A 195 20.90 14.42 12.23
N LYS A 196 21.96 13.62 12.16
CA LYS A 196 23.35 14.05 12.37
C LYS A 196 24.14 14.22 11.07
N ILE A 197 23.55 13.88 9.93
CA ILE A 197 24.18 13.99 8.62
C ILE A 197 24.31 15.47 8.26
N ASP A 198 25.54 15.90 7.99
CA ASP A 198 25.84 17.25 7.52
C ASP A 198 26.38 17.11 6.09
N THR A 199 26.07 18.09 5.23
CA THR A 199 26.59 18.17 3.85
C THR A 199 28.11 18.03 3.81
N GLN A 200 28.83 18.55 4.82
CA GLN A 200 30.30 18.43 4.95
C GLN A 200 30.78 17.00 5.25
N LYS A 201 29.92 16.14 5.81
CA LYS A 201 30.24 14.72 6.13
C LYS A 201 30.00 13.78 4.94
N ILE A 202 29.21 14.20 3.96
CA ILE A 202 28.87 13.40 2.77
C ILE A 202 29.78 13.77 1.59
N LEU A 203 30.16 15.04 1.48
CA LEU A 203 31.03 15.57 0.43
C LEU A 203 32.10 16.45 1.07
N SER A 204 33.37 16.08 0.89
CA SER A 204 34.49 16.96 1.20
C SER A 204 34.54 18.10 0.18
N PHE A 205 33.83 19.19 0.46
CA PHE A 205 33.97 20.43 -0.29
C PHE A 205 35.26 21.14 0.15
N PRO A 206 36.13 21.59 -0.78
CA PRO A 206 37.05 22.66 -0.47
C PRO A 206 36.20 23.90 -0.18
N THR A 207 36.23 24.40 1.05
CA THR A 207 35.56 25.64 1.43
C THR A 207 36.15 26.82 0.64
N THR A 208 35.48 27.24 -0.42
CA THR A 208 35.52 28.64 -0.88
C THR A 208 34.13 29.23 -0.69
N VAL A 209 33.99 29.93 0.43
CA VAL A 209 32.85 30.74 0.81
C VAL A 209 32.56 31.76 -0.29
N THR A 210 31.37 31.70 -0.92
CA THR A 210 30.71 32.90 -1.44
C THR A 210 29.21 32.68 -1.53
N SER A 211 28.49 33.53 -0.82
CA SER A 211 27.04 33.71 -0.80
C SER A 211 26.46 34.07 -2.19
N SER A 212 25.38 33.40 -2.60
CA SER A 212 24.19 33.89 -3.35
C SER A 212 23.67 32.95 -4.45
N ASP A 213 22.34 32.93 -4.58
CA ASP A 213 21.50 32.01 -5.38
C ASP A 213 21.63 32.20 -6.90
N THR A 214 22.58 31.55 -7.57
CA THR A 214 22.55 31.49 -9.05
C THR A 214 22.77 30.09 -9.63
N LEU A 215 21.87 29.70 -10.54
CA LEU A 215 21.96 28.50 -11.39
C LEU A 215 23.25 28.47 -12.24
N ARG A 216 23.82 29.64 -12.54
CA ARG A 216 25.10 29.77 -13.24
C ARG A 216 26.27 29.30 -12.38
N ASP A 217 26.22 29.55 -11.07
CA ASP A 217 27.25 29.06 -10.15
C ASP A 217 27.11 27.57 -9.84
N MET A 218 25.90 27.01 -9.84
CA MET A 218 25.73 25.55 -9.82
C MET A 218 26.32 24.88 -11.08
N MET A 219 26.12 25.47 -12.26
CA MET A 219 26.68 24.95 -13.51
C MET A 219 28.21 25.12 -13.59
N SER A 220 28.75 26.22 -13.07
CA SER A 220 30.20 26.42 -12.97
C SER A 220 30.83 25.48 -11.95
N GLN A 221 30.11 25.16 -10.86
CA GLN A 221 30.49 24.14 -9.89
C GLN A 221 30.49 22.74 -10.53
N ILE A 222 29.47 22.33 -11.29
CA ILE A 222 29.49 21.05 -12.03
C ILE A 222 30.68 20.96 -12.99
N GLY A 223 31.00 22.08 -13.67
CA GLY A 223 32.19 22.19 -14.51
C GLY A 223 33.50 22.02 -13.73
N SER A 224 33.63 22.67 -12.57
CA SER A 224 34.82 22.55 -11.71
C SER A 224 34.89 21.20 -11.00
N PHE A 225 33.78 20.54 -10.69
CA PHE A 225 33.72 19.14 -10.23
C PHE A 225 34.29 18.19 -11.27
N THR A 226 33.93 18.37 -12.55
CA THR A 226 34.40 17.51 -13.63
C THR A 226 35.89 17.75 -13.93
N LEU A 227 36.31 19.01 -13.99
CA LEU A 227 37.73 19.39 -14.17
C LEU A 227 38.62 18.94 -13.01
N ASN A 228 38.19 19.14 -11.77
CA ASN A 228 38.95 18.69 -10.60
C ASN A 228 38.97 17.17 -10.49
N ALA A 229 37.86 16.47 -10.76
CA ALA A 229 37.85 15.00 -10.76
C ALA A 229 38.80 14.42 -11.82
N ILE A 230 38.97 15.09 -12.96
CA ILE A 230 39.96 14.71 -14.00
C ILE A 230 41.39 15.03 -13.53
N GLN A 231 41.62 16.18 -12.89
CA GLN A 231 42.93 16.59 -12.38
C GLN A 231 43.40 15.81 -11.14
N SER A 232 42.47 15.32 -10.31
CA SER A 232 42.75 14.61 -9.04
C SER A 232 42.56 13.09 -9.11
N ASN A 233 42.45 12.49 -10.31
CA ASN A 233 42.16 11.06 -10.50
C ASN A 233 40.88 10.55 -9.78
N GLY A 234 39.89 11.43 -9.61
CA GLY A 234 38.61 11.15 -8.97
C GLY A 234 38.37 11.96 -7.70
N VAL A 235 37.17 11.80 -7.12
CA VAL A 235 36.75 12.40 -5.85
C VAL A 235 36.74 11.30 -4.79
N SER A 236 37.40 11.54 -3.65
CA SER A 236 37.54 10.54 -2.59
C SER A 236 36.20 10.13 -1.99
N THR A 237 35.93 8.83 -1.96
CA THR A 237 34.74 8.23 -1.33
C THR A 237 34.95 7.88 0.16
N GLN A 238 36.15 8.15 0.71
CA GLN A 238 36.54 7.79 2.08
C GLN A 238 35.59 8.30 3.18
N PRO A 239 35.07 9.55 3.13
CA PRO A 239 34.13 10.02 4.14
C PRO A 239 32.83 9.21 4.19
N LEU A 240 32.29 8.89 3.01
CA LEU A 240 31.09 8.05 2.89
C LEU A 240 31.37 6.61 3.34
N GLN A 241 32.53 6.06 2.98
CA GLN A 241 32.95 4.73 3.40
C GLN A 241 33.06 4.62 4.92
N LYS A 242 33.63 5.63 5.58
CA LYS A 242 33.74 5.68 7.04
C LYS A 242 32.37 5.81 7.71
N LEU A 243 31.49 6.67 7.17
CA LEU A 243 30.12 6.80 7.65
C LEU A 243 29.34 5.49 7.54
N ILE A 244 29.53 4.73 6.46
CA ILE A 244 28.97 3.39 6.31
C ILE A 244 29.56 2.45 7.37
N HIS A 245 30.88 2.39 7.55
CA HIS A 245 31.47 1.53 8.58
C HIS A 245 31.00 1.84 10.00
N ASP A 246 30.82 3.12 10.34
CA ASP A 246 30.41 3.55 11.68
C ASP A 246 28.91 3.32 11.93
N THR A 247 28.10 3.23 10.87
CA THR A 247 26.63 3.08 10.98
C THR A 247 26.19 1.62 10.84
N PHE A 248 26.86 0.83 10.00
CA PHE A 248 26.42 -0.51 9.64
C PHE A 248 27.11 -1.58 10.50
N SER A 249 26.32 -2.35 11.26
CA SER A 249 26.84 -3.54 11.94
C SER A 249 26.94 -4.74 10.99
N GLN A 250 28.12 -5.37 10.91
CA GLN A 250 28.38 -6.52 10.05
C GLN A 250 27.67 -7.80 10.55
N GLU A 251 27.33 -7.86 11.84
CA GLU A 251 26.60 -8.97 12.46
C GLU A 251 25.07 -8.89 12.23
N LYS A 252 24.57 -7.72 11.81
CA LYS A 252 23.14 -7.47 11.54
C LYS A 252 22.79 -7.51 10.04
N MET A 253 23.75 -7.82 9.16
CA MET A 253 23.55 -8.01 7.72
C MET A 253 23.42 -9.49 7.39
#